data_AF-A0A538GX20-F1
#
_entry.id   AF-A0A538GX20-F1
#
_cell.length_a   1.000
_cell.length_b   1.000
_cell.length_c   1.000
_cell.angle_alpha   90.00
_cell.angle_beta   90.00
_cell.angle_gamma   90.00
#
_symmetry.space_group_name_H-M   'P 1'
#
loop_
_entity.id
_entity.type
_entity.pdbx_description
1 polymer ?
#
loop_
_entity_poly.entity_id
_entity_poly.type
_entity_poly.pdbx_seq_one_letter_code
_entity_poly.pdbx_strand_id
1 'polypeptide(L)'
;MTRWTKALSRPEWLRLSAFGGGVLFLHLLGWGLFLYYARHNPALAGLGSLAYTFGLRHAFDADHIAAIDNTTRKLLQDGKRSMGVGFFFSLGHSTVVFSLAAGLALAAKTVNSRIPGFQNVGGYIGASVSGTFLLLIGLLNLVVLLDILGVFRQMKRGAYNEQKLEEALQNQGLMSRFFLKRVGDRINASWKMYPLGVLFGLGFDTATEIGLLAIAAGVATHNVPFLAIISLPIIFAAGMSLMDTADGAFMSHAYGWAFSNPIRKVYYNITVTSLSVAVALIIGMIELLQVTAAKFSLYGGFWAFLDNLNFGNIGYVVVGLFVVTWAFSVLLWKTRRIEDRWRAMVENG
;
A
#
# COMPACT_ATOMS: atom_id res chain seq x y z
N MET A 1 24.29 -22.15 11.47
CA MET A 1 24.14 -20.74 11.90
C MET A 1 25.18 -19.91 11.15
N THR A 2 24.80 -19.28 10.04
CA THR A 2 25.71 -18.47 9.22
C THR A 2 25.01 -17.16 8.85
N ARG A 3 25.46 -16.11 9.53
CA ARG A 3 25.33 -14.66 9.23
C ARG A 3 23.94 -14.13 8.87
N TRP A 4 23.19 -13.80 9.93
CA TRP A 4 22.08 -12.86 9.96
C TRP A 4 22.44 -11.42 9.50
N THR A 5 23.72 -11.12 9.22
CA THR A 5 24.27 -9.76 9.10
C THR A 5 24.57 -9.28 7.66
N LYS A 6 24.20 -10.03 6.61
CA LYS A 6 24.27 -9.54 5.22
C LYS A 6 22.87 -9.26 4.64
N ALA A 7 22.01 -8.63 5.42
CA ALA A 7 20.57 -8.53 5.11
C ALA A 7 20.22 -7.54 3.98
N LEU A 8 21.10 -6.61 3.64
CA LEU A 8 20.90 -5.66 2.53
C LEU A 8 22.26 -5.32 1.90
N SER A 9 22.32 -5.33 0.57
CA SER A 9 23.48 -4.86 -0.18
C SER A 9 23.68 -3.35 0.02
N ARG A 10 24.93 -2.85 -0.12
CA ARG A 10 25.22 -1.39 -0.01
C ARG A 10 24.28 -0.52 -0.88
N PRO A 11 23.93 -0.90 -2.12
CA PRO A 11 22.96 -0.15 -2.93
C PRO A 11 21.54 -0.13 -2.35
N GLU A 12 21.11 -1.17 -1.64
CA GLU A 12 19.80 -1.22 -1.01
C GLU A 12 19.73 -0.35 0.24
N TRP A 13 20.80 -0.35 1.04
CA TRP A 13 20.96 0.58 2.17
C TRP A 13 20.93 2.04 1.71
N LEU A 14 21.69 2.39 0.68
CA LEU A 14 21.70 3.76 0.13
C LEU A 14 20.32 4.21 -0.34
N ARG A 15 19.51 3.30 -0.89
CA ARG A 15 18.15 3.62 -1.34
C ARG A 15 17.17 3.73 -0.21
N LEU A 16 17.23 2.83 0.77
CA LEU A 16 16.39 2.93 1.96
C LEU A 16 16.71 4.22 2.72
N SER A 17 17.97 4.61 2.80
CA SER A 17 18.39 5.91 3.32
C SER A 17 17.89 7.07 2.45
N ALA A 18 17.82 6.92 1.12
CA ALA A 18 17.27 7.96 0.25
C ALA A 18 15.75 8.14 0.45
N PHE A 19 14.98 7.05 0.54
CA PHE A 19 13.54 7.11 0.83
C PHE A 19 13.28 7.64 2.23
N GLY A 20 14.03 7.15 3.24
CA GLY A 20 13.98 7.67 4.59
C GLY A 20 14.37 9.16 4.67
N GLY A 21 15.34 9.59 3.87
CA GLY A 21 15.71 10.99 3.71
C GLY A 21 14.61 11.85 3.10
N GLY A 22 13.89 11.33 2.09
CA GLY A 22 12.70 11.97 1.53
C GLY A 22 11.56 12.11 2.53
N VAL A 23 11.27 11.04 3.28
CA VAL A 23 10.27 11.07 4.36
C VAL A 23 10.69 12.07 5.44
N LEU A 24 11.95 12.07 5.88
CA LEU A 24 12.47 13.03 6.86
C LEU A 24 12.37 14.46 6.33
N PHE A 25 12.68 14.70 5.06
CA PHE A 25 12.54 16.01 4.44
C PHE A 25 11.09 16.51 4.50
N LEU A 26 10.10 15.66 4.20
CA LEU A 26 8.68 16.02 4.33
C LEU A 26 8.31 16.36 5.78
N HIS A 27 8.82 15.62 6.77
CA HIS A 27 8.59 15.92 8.18
C HIS A 27 9.21 17.27 8.57
N LEU A 28 10.48 17.49 8.22
CA LEU A 28 11.19 18.74 8.54
C LEU A 28 10.53 19.94 7.86
N LEU A 29 10.11 19.80 6.61
CA LEU A 29 9.44 20.86 5.86
C LEU A 29 8.04 21.14 6.43
N GLY A 30 7.20 20.11 6.59
CA GLY A 30 5.84 20.24 7.07
C GLY A 30 5.78 20.77 8.50
N TRP A 31 6.43 20.09 9.44
CA TRP A 31 6.46 20.51 10.84
C TRP A 31 7.28 21.79 11.04
N GLY A 32 8.35 22.01 10.27
CA GLY A 32 9.14 23.24 10.34
C GLY A 32 8.32 24.47 9.96
N LEU A 33 7.62 24.42 8.82
CA LEU A 33 6.70 25.48 8.39
C LEU A 33 5.57 25.67 9.43
N PHE A 34 4.98 24.58 9.88
CA PHE A 34 3.88 24.63 10.83
C PHE A 34 4.29 25.24 12.18
N LEU A 35 5.39 24.77 12.79
CA LEU A 35 5.87 25.27 14.08
C LEU A 35 6.30 26.73 14.01
N TYR A 36 6.84 27.18 12.87
CA TYR A 36 7.18 28.59 12.67
C TYR A 36 5.94 29.49 12.81
N TYR A 37 4.80 29.08 12.24
CA TYR A 37 3.55 29.86 12.29
C TYR A 37 2.67 29.57 13.52
N ALA A 38 2.67 28.34 14.03
CA ALA A 38 1.84 27.91 15.15
C ALA A 38 2.23 28.57 16.49
N ARG A 39 3.47 29.07 16.62
CA ARG A 39 3.92 29.85 17.81
C ARG A 39 3.01 31.01 18.17
N HIS A 40 2.31 31.58 17.19
CA HIS A 40 1.44 32.73 17.38
C HIS A 40 -0.05 32.37 17.45
N ASN A 41 -0.42 31.11 17.19
CA ASN A 41 -1.81 30.65 17.13
C ASN A 41 -1.92 29.19 17.62
N PRO A 42 -2.17 28.95 18.92
CA PRO A 42 -2.34 27.61 19.48
C PRO A 42 -3.45 26.79 18.80
N ALA A 43 -4.47 27.46 18.24
CA ALA A 43 -5.52 26.82 17.46
C ALA A 43 -4.99 26.07 16.22
N LEU A 44 -3.84 26.50 15.67
CA LEU A 44 -3.19 25.78 14.56
C LEU A 44 -2.57 24.46 15.03
N ALA A 45 -2.08 24.37 16.28
CA ALA A 45 -1.43 23.17 16.84
C ALA A 45 -2.29 21.91 16.74
N GLY A 46 -3.59 22.04 16.98
CA GLY A 46 -4.57 20.96 16.83
C GLY A 46 -4.72 20.50 15.39
N LEU A 47 -4.73 21.45 14.42
CA LEU A 47 -4.93 21.15 13.00
C LEU A 47 -3.74 20.38 12.39
N GLY A 48 -2.50 20.72 12.75
CA GLY A 48 -1.32 19.98 12.29
C GLY A 48 -1.28 18.54 12.84
N SER A 49 -1.65 18.37 14.11
CA SER A 49 -1.74 17.04 14.73
C SER A 49 -2.83 16.17 14.08
N LEU A 50 -3.99 16.78 13.76
CA LEU A 50 -5.06 16.11 13.02
C LEU A 50 -4.62 15.74 11.60
N ALA A 51 -4.00 16.67 10.86
CA ALA A 51 -3.49 16.40 9.51
C ALA A 51 -2.46 15.25 9.50
N TYR A 52 -1.56 15.20 10.50
CA TYR A 52 -0.61 14.10 10.63
C TYR A 52 -1.30 12.77 10.93
N THR A 53 -2.27 12.78 11.85
CA THR A 53 -3.03 11.57 12.21
C THR A 53 -3.86 11.08 11.04
N PHE A 54 -4.42 11.98 10.23
CA PHE A 54 -5.14 11.64 9.00
C PHE A 54 -4.18 11.01 7.98
N GLY A 55 -2.97 11.56 7.81
CA GLY A 55 -1.95 10.96 6.94
C GLY A 55 -1.55 9.56 7.39
N LEU A 56 -1.27 9.38 8.68
CA LEU A 56 -0.97 8.06 9.26
C LEU A 56 -2.12 7.07 9.09
N ARG A 57 -3.36 7.50 9.38
CA ARG A 57 -4.56 6.66 9.26
C ARG A 57 -4.82 6.27 7.81
N HIS A 58 -4.70 7.21 6.88
CA HIS A 58 -5.04 6.98 5.48
C HIS A 58 -4.07 6.00 4.80
N ALA A 59 -2.80 5.97 5.22
CA ALA A 59 -1.87 4.93 4.80
C ALA A 59 -2.34 3.51 5.18
N PHE A 60 -3.19 3.37 6.19
CA PHE A 60 -3.78 2.10 6.57
C PHE A 60 -5.01 1.73 5.76
N ASP A 61 -5.51 2.57 4.84
CA ASP A 61 -6.69 2.20 4.06
C ASP A 61 -6.42 0.92 3.24
N ALA A 62 -7.45 0.08 3.17
CA ALA A 62 -7.29 -1.30 2.68
C ALA A 62 -6.86 -1.37 1.21
N ASP A 63 -7.20 -0.36 0.41
CA ASP A 63 -6.81 -0.19 -0.98
C ASP A 63 -5.31 0.14 -1.14
N HIS A 64 -4.77 1.00 -0.27
CA HIS A 64 -3.35 1.35 -0.23
C HIS A 64 -2.49 0.13 0.12
N ILE A 65 -2.81 -0.55 1.22
CA ILE A 65 -2.12 -1.78 1.64
C ILE A 65 -2.21 -2.82 0.53
N ALA A 66 -3.41 -3.05 -0.02
CA ALA A 66 -3.59 -4.03 -1.07
C ALA A 66 -2.76 -3.69 -2.32
N ALA A 67 -2.71 -2.42 -2.73
CA ALA A 67 -1.95 -1.99 -3.90
C ALA A 67 -0.43 -2.11 -3.70
N ILE A 68 0.08 -1.67 -2.53
CA ILE A 68 1.50 -1.73 -2.17
C ILE A 68 1.96 -3.18 -2.04
N ASP A 69 1.22 -4.02 -1.32
CA ASP A 69 1.55 -5.43 -1.09
C ASP A 69 1.59 -6.23 -2.38
N ASN A 70 0.51 -6.13 -3.16
CA ASN A 70 0.38 -6.91 -4.38
C ASN A 70 1.41 -6.49 -5.42
N THR A 71 1.75 -5.20 -5.51
CA THR A 71 2.79 -4.73 -6.41
C THR A 71 4.19 -5.11 -5.92
N THR A 72 4.47 -4.95 -4.62
CA THR A 72 5.72 -5.35 -3.99
C THR A 72 6.01 -6.81 -4.28
N ARG A 73 5.02 -7.68 -4.06
CA ARG A 73 5.15 -9.11 -4.31
C ARG A 73 5.39 -9.44 -5.78
N LYS A 74 4.60 -8.86 -6.68
CA LYS A 74 4.80 -9.07 -8.12
C LYS A 74 6.23 -8.68 -8.52
N LEU A 75 6.74 -7.53 -8.08
CA LEU A 75 8.10 -7.09 -8.41
C LEU A 75 9.15 -8.06 -7.86
N LEU A 76 8.98 -8.57 -6.65
CA LEU A 76 9.89 -9.58 -6.09
C LEU A 76 9.87 -10.89 -6.88
N GLN A 77 8.70 -11.33 -7.35
CA GLN A 77 8.57 -12.52 -8.18
C GLN A 77 9.22 -12.36 -9.56
N ASP A 78 9.18 -11.14 -10.10
CA ASP A 78 9.90 -10.77 -11.33
C ASP A 78 11.43 -10.62 -11.11
N GLY A 79 11.93 -10.82 -9.89
CA GLY A 79 13.33 -10.53 -9.54
C GLY A 79 13.68 -9.04 -9.60
N LYS A 80 12.67 -8.17 -9.57
CA LYS A 80 12.79 -6.72 -9.64
C LYS A 80 12.80 -6.11 -8.23
N ARG A 81 13.18 -4.84 -8.19
CA ARG A 81 13.29 -4.05 -6.95
C ARG A 81 11.90 -3.60 -6.50
N SER A 82 11.58 -3.78 -5.22
CA SER A 82 10.26 -3.48 -4.64
C SER A 82 10.28 -2.44 -3.50
N MET A 83 11.44 -2.15 -2.92
CA MET A 83 11.59 -1.32 -1.70
C MET A 83 10.99 0.09 -1.78
N GLY A 84 10.84 0.67 -2.99
CA GLY A 84 10.30 2.02 -3.16
C GLY A 84 8.80 2.09 -3.48
N VAL A 85 8.10 0.95 -3.53
CA VAL A 85 6.69 0.88 -4.01
C VAL A 85 5.80 1.82 -3.20
N GLY A 86 5.80 1.70 -1.88
CA GLY A 86 4.97 2.55 -1.00
C GLY A 86 5.39 4.02 -0.99
N PHE A 87 6.70 4.31 -1.05
CA PHE A 87 7.19 5.70 -1.12
C PHE A 87 6.69 6.43 -2.38
N PHE A 88 6.81 5.79 -3.56
CA PHE A 88 6.35 6.42 -4.79
C PHE A 88 4.81 6.51 -4.85
N PHE A 89 4.11 5.51 -4.33
CA PHE A 89 2.64 5.51 -4.23
C PHE A 89 2.14 6.69 -3.37
N SER A 90 2.63 6.79 -2.13
CA SER A 90 2.27 7.88 -1.21
C SER A 90 2.59 9.27 -1.75
N LEU A 91 3.74 9.46 -2.40
CA LEU A 91 4.08 10.73 -3.04
C LEU A 91 3.11 11.09 -4.18
N GLY A 92 2.75 10.13 -5.02
CA GLY A 92 1.78 10.32 -6.09
C GLY A 92 0.42 10.75 -5.55
N HIS A 93 -0.09 10.01 -4.55
CA HIS A 93 -1.35 10.31 -3.87
C HIS A 93 -1.30 11.69 -3.21
N SER A 94 -0.26 11.94 -2.41
CA SER A 94 -0.08 13.20 -1.69
C SER A 94 0.05 14.41 -2.62
N THR A 95 0.51 14.23 -3.85
CA THR A 95 0.56 15.32 -4.85
C THR A 95 -0.84 15.83 -5.19
N VAL A 96 -1.81 14.93 -5.31
CA VAL A 96 -3.21 15.31 -5.58
C VAL A 96 -3.84 15.94 -4.36
N VAL A 97 -3.68 15.34 -3.17
CA VAL A 97 -4.16 15.90 -1.90
C VAL A 97 -3.60 17.31 -1.69
N PHE A 98 -2.30 17.50 -1.88
CA PHE A 98 -1.64 18.80 -1.79
C PHE A 98 -2.21 19.81 -2.78
N SER A 99 -2.32 19.43 -4.05
CA SER A 99 -2.78 20.34 -5.12
C SER A 99 -4.23 20.77 -4.89
N LEU A 100 -5.11 19.82 -4.52
CA LEU A 100 -6.50 20.10 -4.24
C LEU A 100 -6.68 20.92 -2.94
N ALA A 101 -5.96 20.58 -1.87
CA ALA A 101 -6.01 21.35 -0.63
C ALA A 101 -5.49 22.79 -0.80
N ALA A 102 -4.38 22.97 -1.54
CA ALA A 102 -3.86 24.29 -1.87
C ALA A 102 -4.83 25.08 -2.77
N GLY A 103 -5.43 24.42 -3.77
CA GLY A 103 -6.46 25.00 -4.62
C GLY A 103 -7.70 25.44 -3.84
N LEU A 104 -8.18 24.61 -2.93
CA LEU A 104 -9.29 24.90 -2.01
C LEU A 104 -8.98 26.09 -1.10
N ALA A 105 -7.77 26.13 -0.53
CA ALA A 105 -7.32 27.24 0.31
C ALA A 105 -7.23 28.57 -0.45
N LEU A 106 -6.74 28.54 -1.70
CA LEU A 106 -6.74 29.72 -2.58
C LEU A 106 -8.17 30.14 -2.92
N ALA A 107 -9.01 29.19 -3.33
CA ALA A 107 -10.40 29.44 -3.69
C ALA A 107 -11.20 30.03 -2.52
N ALA A 108 -11.00 29.56 -1.29
CA ALA A 108 -11.64 30.11 -0.10
C ALA A 108 -11.26 31.59 0.17
N LYS A 109 -10.09 32.02 -0.28
CA LYS A 109 -9.65 33.42 -0.18
C LYS A 109 -10.25 34.31 -1.28
N THR A 110 -10.48 33.76 -2.47
CA THR A 110 -10.88 34.53 -3.68
C THR A 110 -12.35 34.39 -4.09
N VAL A 111 -13.02 33.28 -3.74
CA VAL A 111 -14.34 32.91 -4.28
C VAL A 111 -15.34 32.87 -3.14
N ASN A 112 -16.15 33.93 -3.05
CA ASN A 112 -17.31 33.98 -2.19
C ASN A 112 -18.47 33.24 -2.89
N SER A 113 -18.46 31.89 -2.90
CA SER A 113 -19.60 30.96 -3.06
C SER A 113 -19.26 29.67 -3.82
N ARG A 114 -19.67 28.55 -3.20
CA ARG A 114 -19.92 27.19 -3.73
C ARG A 114 -18.87 26.60 -4.69
N ILE A 115 -18.18 25.55 -4.22
CA ILE A 115 -17.54 24.55 -5.09
C ILE A 115 -18.43 23.28 -5.09
N PRO A 116 -19.41 23.11 -6.00
CA PRO A 116 -20.06 21.83 -6.18
C PRO A 116 -19.97 21.37 -7.64
N GLY A 117 -19.35 20.20 -7.85
CA GLY A 117 -19.36 19.51 -9.15
C GLY A 117 -18.15 18.61 -9.39
N PHE A 118 -16.96 19.02 -8.94
CA PHE A 118 -15.73 18.23 -9.15
C PHE A 118 -15.54 17.07 -8.16
N GLN A 119 -16.15 17.15 -6.96
CA GLN A 119 -15.96 16.13 -5.91
C GLN A 119 -16.48 14.76 -6.33
N ASN A 120 -17.70 14.71 -6.88
CA ASN A 120 -18.35 13.46 -7.27
C ASN A 120 -17.60 12.78 -8.42
N VAL A 121 -17.16 13.55 -9.42
CA VAL A 121 -16.44 13.02 -10.58
C VAL A 121 -15.07 12.47 -10.18
N GLY A 122 -14.33 13.19 -9.32
CA GLY A 122 -13.04 12.73 -8.80
C GLY A 122 -13.17 11.43 -8.00
N GLY A 123 -14.13 11.36 -7.07
CA GLY A 123 -14.42 10.16 -6.28
C GLY A 123 -14.74 8.94 -7.15
N TYR A 124 -15.59 9.08 -8.17
CA TYR A 124 -15.90 7.97 -9.07
C TYR A 124 -14.69 7.52 -9.88
N ILE A 125 -13.87 8.45 -10.37
CA ILE A 125 -12.66 8.10 -11.12
C ILE A 125 -11.67 7.39 -10.21
N GLY A 126 -11.39 7.93 -9.02
CA GLY A 126 -10.48 7.34 -8.04
C GLY A 126 -10.88 5.91 -7.66
N ALA A 127 -12.12 5.72 -7.20
CA ALA A 127 -12.63 4.41 -6.80
C ALA A 127 -12.72 3.42 -7.97
N SER A 128 -13.07 3.88 -9.19
CA SER A 128 -13.09 3.00 -10.37
C SER A 128 -11.70 2.53 -10.76
N VAL A 129 -10.72 3.44 -10.76
CA VAL A 129 -9.33 3.10 -11.09
C VAL A 129 -8.75 2.21 -10.01
N SER A 130 -8.93 2.56 -8.72
CA SER A 130 -8.48 1.75 -7.59
C SER A 130 -9.05 0.33 -7.65
N GLY A 131 -10.37 0.20 -7.76
CA GLY A 131 -11.01 -1.11 -7.74
C GLY A 131 -10.63 -1.96 -8.94
N THR A 132 -10.56 -1.36 -10.13
CA THR A 132 -10.09 -2.05 -11.33
C THR A 132 -8.63 -2.48 -11.18
N PHE A 133 -7.76 -1.63 -10.63
CA PHE A 133 -6.36 -1.95 -10.41
C PHE A 133 -6.19 -3.09 -9.42
N LEU A 134 -6.89 -3.05 -8.28
CA LEU A 134 -6.85 -4.07 -7.24
C LEU A 134 -7.34 -5.43 -7.77
N LEU A 135 -8.42 -5.46 -8.55
CA LEU A 135 -8.86 -6.67 -9.22
C LEU A 135 -7.81 -7.21 -10.19
N LEU A 136 -7.22 -6.35 -11.03
CA LEU A 136 -6.22 -6.77 -12.01
C LEU A 136 -4.94 -7.33 -11.34
N ILE A 137 -4.40 -6.63 -10.35
CA ILE A 137 -3.19 -7.07 -9.65
C ILE A 137 -3.47 -8.31 -8.77
N GLY A 138 -4.65 -8.38 -8.16
CA GLY A 138 -5.12 -9.54 -7.39
C GLY A 138 -5.24 -10.79 -8.27
N LEU A 139 -5.85 -10.67 -9.45
CA LEU A 139 -5.95 -11.77 -10.42
C LEU A 139 -4.58 -12.21 -10.93
N LEU A 140 -3.68 -11.27 -11.22
CA LEU A 140 -2.31 -11.57 -11.63
C LEU A 140 -1.58 -12.36 -10.53
N ASN A 141 -1.67 -11.90 -9.29
CA ASN A 141 -1.04 -12.57 -8.14
C ASN A 141 -1.73 -13.90 -7.77
N LEU A 142 -3.01 -14.09 -8.13
CA LEU A 142 -3.74 -15.35 -8.02
C LEU A 142 -3.21 -16.38 -9.00
N VAL A 143 -2.94 -16.00 -10.25
CA VAL A 143 -2.30 -16.91 -11.23
C VAL A 143 -0.96 -17.40 -10.69
N VAL A 144 -0.14 -16.50 -10.14
CA VAL A 144 1.14 -16.90 -9.54
C VAL A 144 0.95 -17.77 -8.28
N LEU A 145 -0.09 -17.51 -7.48
CA LEU A 145 -0.42 -18.37 -6.33
C LEU A 145 -0.75 -19.80 -6.78
N LEU A 146 -1.57 -19.95 -7.82
CA LEU A 146 -1.97 -21.26 -8.35
C LEU A 146 -0.76 -22.05 -8.86
N ASP A 147 0.20 -21.38 -9.52
CA ASP A 147 1.45 -21.99 -9.94
C ASP A 147 2.27 -22.51 -8.74
N ILE A 148 2.43 -21.70 -7.69
CA ILE A 148 3.14 -22.10 -6.46
C ILE A 148 2.43 -23.27 -5.76
N LEU A 149 1.09 -23.29 -5.74
CA LEU A 149 0.30 -24.40 -5.20
C LEU A 149 0.47 -25.68 -6.02
N GLY A 150 0.58 -25.57 -7.35
CA GLY A 150 0.89 -26.68 -8.24
C GLY A 150 2.24 -27.32 -7.90
N VAL A 151 3.27 -26.49 -7.75
CA VAL A 151 4.61 -26.91 -7.32
C VAL A 151 4.57 -27.57 -5.94
N PHE A 152 3.86 -26.97 -4.98
CA PHE A 152 3.71 -27.53 -3.64
C PHE A 152 3.04 -28.91 -3.62
N ARG A 153 2.02 -29.12 -4.46
CA ARG A 153 1.36 -30.43 -4.62
C ARG A 153 2.31 -31.48 -5.19
N GLN A 154 3.19 -31.11 -6.12
CA GLN A 154 4.20 -32.02 -6.68
C GLN A 154 5.25 -32.39 -5.62
N MET A 155 5.71 -31.44 -4.80
CA MET A 155 6.62 -31.72 -3.70
C MET A 155 6.04 -32.73 -2.70
N LYS A 156 4.75 -32.58 -2.33
CA LYS A 156 4.07 -33.52 -1.42
C LYS A 156 3.95 -34.94 -1.96
N ARG A 157 4.08 -35.15 -3.28
CA ARG A 157 4.02 -36.47 -3.92
C ARG A 157 5.36 -37.20 -3.98
N GLY A 158 6.41 -36.67 -3.34
CA GLY A 158 7.72 -37.33 -3.24
C GLY A 158 8.68 -37.05 -4.41
N ALA A 159 8.31 -36.21 -5.37
CA ALA A 159 9.21 -35.74 -6.41
C ALA A 159 10.06 -34.57 -5.90
N TYR A 160 10.93 -34.83 -4.93
CA TYR A 160 11.81 -33.81 -4.34
C TYR A 160 13.11 -33.72 -5.15
N ASN A 161 13.23 -32.70 -6.00
CA ASN A 161 14.50 -32.32 -6.60
C ASN A 161 14.62 -30.79 -6.52
N GLU A 162 15.56 -30.31 -5.71
CA GLU A 162 15.76 -28.89 -5.39
C GLU A 162 16.04 -28.05 -6.65
N GLN A 163 16.76 -28.63 -7.62
CA GLN A 163 17.02 -27.98 -8.92
C GLN A 163 15.76 -27.86 -9.78
N LYS A 164 14.90 -28.89 -9.83
CA LYS A 164 13.62 -28.81 -10.56
C LYS A 164 12.63 -27.86 -9.89
N LEU A 165 12.68 -27.72 -8.57
CA LEU A 165 11.90 -26.75 -7.82
C LEU A 165 12.34 -25.33 -8.14
N GLU A 166 13.64 -25.08 -8.16
CA GLU A 166 14.20 -23.77 -8.50
C GLU A 166 13.93 -23.41 -9.97
N GLU A 167 14.05 -24.38 -10.88
CA GLU A 167 13.62 -24.25 -12.28
C GLU A 167 12.11 -24.04 -12.42
N ALA A 168 11.25 -24.69 -11.64
CA ALA A 168 9.79 -24.48 -11.68
C ALA A 168 9.36 -23.14 -11.04
N LEU A 169 10.12 -22.65 -10.05
CA LEU A 169 9.94 -21.32 -9.47
C LEU A 169 10.44 -20.21 -10.40
N GLN A 170 11.47 -20.47 -11.21
CA GLN A 170 11.98 -19.56 -12.25
C GLN A 170 11.15 -19.64 -13.55
N ASN A 171 10.74 -20.84 -13.96
CA ASN A 171 9.81 -21.09 -15.05
C ASN A 171 8.38 -21.04 -14.52
N GLN A 172 7.94 -19.82 -14.19
CA GLN A 172 6.53 -19.54 -13.94
C GLN A 172 5.69 -20.12 -15.10
N GLY A 173 4.54 -20.71 -14.80
CA GLY A 173 3.79 -21.53 -15.77
C GLY A 173 3.43 -20.77 -17.05
N LEU A 174 3.15 -21.49 -18.15
CA LEU A 174 2.82 -20.89 -19.46
C LEU A 174 1.68 -19.85 -19.38
N MET A 175 0.69 -20.08 -18.52
CA MET A 175 -0.40 -19.14 -18.23
C MET A 175 0.11 -17.85 -17.59
N SER A 176 0.97 -17.94 -16.57
CA SER A 176 1.58 -16.76 -15.96
C SER A 176 2.40 -15.98 -16.99
N ARG A 177 3.21 -16.65 -17.83
CA ARG A 177 4.09 -15.97 -18.80
C ARG A 177 3.31 -15.18 -19.85
N PHE A 178 2.16 -15.67 -20.29
CA PHE A 178 1.32 -14.99 -21.28
C PHE A 178 0.58 -13.78 -20.69
N PHE A 179 -0.01 -13.92 -19.49
CA PHE A 179 -0.77 -12.85 -18.85
C PHE A 179 0.16 -11.81 -18.17
N LEU A 180 1.23 -12.24 -17.49
CA LEU A 180 2.23 -11.37 -16.87
C LEU A 180 2.96 -10.51 -17.89
N LYS A 181 3.29 -11.05 -19.07
CA LYS A 181 4.06 -10.28 -20.07
C LYS A 181 3.24 -9.16 -20.72
N ARG A 182 1.92 -9.33 -20.92
CA ARG A 182 1.08 -8.24 -21.49
C ARG A 182 0.65 -7.19 -20.47
N VAL A 183 0.26 -7.61 -19.26
CA VAL A 183 -0.31 -6.70 -18.25
C VAL A 183 0.74 -6.31 -17.22
N GLY A 184 1.58 -7.24 -16.79
CA GLY A 184 2.63 -7.05 -15.81
C GLY A 184 3.79 -6.16 -16.28
N ASP A 185 4.12 -6.13 -17.57
CA ASP A 185 5.21 -5.26 -18.07
C ASP A 185 4.91 -3.76 -17.89
N ARG A 186 3.65 -3.39 -17.69
CA ARG A 186 3.27 -1.99 -17.44
C ARG A 186 3.78 -1.46 -16.10
N ILE A 187 3.77 -2.25 -15.02
CA ILE A 187 4.30 -1.86 -13.69
C ILE A 187 5.51 -2.73 -13.35
N ASN A 188 6.65 -2.44 -13.97
CA ASN A 188 7.91 -3.17 -13.81
C ASN A 188 8.97 -2.43 -12.99
N ALA A 189 8.61 -1.33 -12.32
CA ALA A 189 9.53 -0.57 -11.48
C ALA A 189 8.77 0.15 -10.37
N SER A 190 9.39 0.30 -9.19
CA SER A 190 8.76 0.94 -8.03
C SER A 190 8.28 2.38 -8.31
N TRP A 191 9.01 3.15 -9.14
CA TRP A 191 8.64 4.53 -9.47
C TRP A 191 7.30 4.65 -10.21
N LYS A 192 6.88 3.60 -10.92
CA LYS A 192 5.60 3.57 -11.63
C LYS A 192 4.39 3.52 -10.69
N MET A 193 4.62 3.35 -9.40
CA MET A 193 3.59 3.55 -8.39
C MET A 193 3.23 5.03 -8.22
N TYR A 194 4.06 5.98 -8.65
CA TYR A 194 3.72 7.40 -8.53
C TYR A 194 2.51 7.80 -9.38
N PRO A 195 2.45 7.51 -10.70
CA PRO A 195 1.24 7.74 -11.48
C PRO A 195 0.01 7.00 -10.94
N LEU A 196 0.20 5.79 -10.41
CA LEU A 196 -0.89 5.04 -9.79
C LEU A 196 -1.40 5.73 -8.52
N GLY A 197 -0.49 6.19 -7.66
CA GLY A 197 -0.82 6.98 -6.47
C GLY A 197 -1.57 8.25 -6.83
N VAL A 198 -1.19 8.94 -7.92
CA VAL A 198 -1.96 10.09 -8.43
C VAL A 198 -3.39 9.69 -8.76
N LEU A 199 -3.60 8.56 -9.43
CA LEU A 199 -4.96 8.11 -9.78
C LEU A 199 -5.78 7.71 -8.55
N PHE A 200 -5.16 7.09 -7.55
CA PHE A 200 -5.80 6.78 -6.26
C PHE A 200 -6.14 8.05 -5.49
N GLY A 201 -5.23 9.04 -5.49
CA GLY A 201 -5.42 10.34 -4.86
C GLY A 201 -6.49 11.22 -5.52
N LEU A 202 -7.04 10.84 -6.68
CA LEU A 202 -8.22 11.49 -7.25
C LEU A 202 -9.49 11.25 -6.41
N GLY A 203 -9.47 10.26 -5.51
CA GLY A 203 -10.46 10.11 -4.44
C GLY A 203 -10.59 11.42 -3.66
N PHE A 204 -11.72 12.09 -3.82
CA PHE A 204 -11.87 13.48 -3.38
C PHE A 204 -12.07 13.61 -1.86
N ASP A 205 -12.29 12.50 -1.14
CA ASP A 205 -12.59 12.47 0.28
C ASP A 205 -11.40 12.97 1.11
N THR A 206 -10.21 12.40 0.91
CA THR A 206 -8.97 12.80 1.59
C THR A 206 -8.60 14.26 1.29
N ALA A 207 -8.70 14.65 0.02
CA ALA A 207 -8.45 16.03 -0.39
C ALA A 207 -9.43 17.02 0.26
N THR A 208 -10.68 16.60 0.46
CA THR A 208 -11.70 17.41 1.14
C THR A 208 -11.45 17.47 2.63
N GLU A 209 -11.06 16.38 3.30
CA GLU A 209 -10.71 16.38 4.72
C GLU A 209 -9.57 17.38 5.01
N ILE A 210 -8.48 17.30 4.25
CA ILE A 210 -7.34 18.21 4.40
C ILE A 210 -7.67 19.62 3.94
N GLY A 211 -8.45 19.78 2.86
CA GLY A 211 -8.94 21.07 2.40
C GLY A 211 -9.83 21.78 3.42
N LEU A 212 -10.69 21.05 4.12
CA LEU A 212 -11.54 21.59 5.19
C LEU A 212 -10.71 21.97 6.43
N LEU A 213 -9.70 21.19 6.81
CA LEU A 213 -8.75 21.59 7.86
C LEU A 213 -8.00 22.88 7.48
N ALA A 214 -7.61 23.02 6.21
CA ALA A 214 -6.98 24.22 5.66
C ALA A 214 -7.92 25.44 5.69
N ILE A 215 -9.19 25.28 5.37
CA ILE A 215 -10.21 26.33 5.48
C ILE A 215 -10.44 26.70 6.94
N ALA A 216 -10.58 25.71 7.84
CA ALA A 216 -10.75 25.93 9.27
C ALA A 216 -9.56 26.71 9.86
N ALA A 217 -8.32 26.42 9.42
CA ALA A 217 -7.14 27.20 9.78
C ALA A 217 -7.29 28.67 9.36
N GLY A 218 -7.71 28.91 8.12
CA GLY A 218 -7.88 30.26 7.56
C GLY A 218 -8.97 31.06 8.26
N VAL A 219 -10.10 30.44 8.60
CA VAL A 219 -11.22 31.09 9.30
C VAL A 219 -10.89 31.37 10.76
N ALA A 220 -10.30 30.40 11.48
CA ALA A 220 -10.11 30.48 12.94
C ALA A 220 -9.14 31.58 13.41
N THR A 221 -8.35 32.15 12.51
CA THR A 221 -7.23 33.05 12.88
C THR A 221 -7.21 34.33 12.05
N HIS A 222 -8.18 34.53 11.14
CA HIS A 222 -8.40 35.71 10.29
C HIS A 222 -7.24 36.20 9.42
N ASN A 223 -6.01 35.67 9.57
CA ASN A 223 -4.81 36.17 8.91
C ASN A 223 -3.65 35.13 8.84
N VAL A 224 -3.94 33.83 8.66
CA VAL A 224 -2.84 32.85 8.47
C VAL A 224 -2.12 33.10 7.16
N PRO A 225 -0.78 33.16 7.16
CA PRO A 225 0.01 33.08 5.94
C PRO A 225 -0.32 31.80 5.17
N PHE A 226 -0.48 31.90 3.86
CA PHE A 226 -0.77 30.76 2.97
C PHE A 226 0.19 29.58 3.18
N LEU A 227 1.45 29.85 3.52
CA LEU A 227 2.46 28.84 3.84
C LEU A 227 2.10 27.98 5.07
N ALA A 228 1.42 28.53 6.07
CA ALA A 228 0.97 27.72 7.20
C ALA A 228 -0.23 26.83 6.81
N ILE A 229 -1.07 27.27 5.87
CA ILE A 229 -2.17 26.44 5.35
C ILE A 229 -1.60 25.27 4.53
N ILE A 230 -0.63 25.54 3.66
CA ILE A 230 0.09 24.52 2.89
C ILE A 230 0.87 23.54 3.78
N SER A 231 1.27 23.94 4.99
CA SER A 231 1.96 23.02 5.90
C SER A 231 1.11 21.78 6.25
N LEU A 232 -0.23 21.90 6.27
CA LEU A 232 -1.14 20.80 6.60
C LEU A 232 -1.08 19.63 5.59
N PRO A 233 -1.26 19.83 4.26
CA PRO A 233 -1.10 18.74 3.30
C PRO A 233 0.34 18.20 3.25
N ILE A 234 1.36 18.98 3.58
CA ILE A 234 2.74 18.46 3.69
C ILE A 234 2.89 17.55 4.91
N ILE A 235 2.33 17.93 6.06
CA ILE A 235 2.32 17.10 7.27
C ILE A 235 1.53 15.80 7.04
N PHE A 236 0.39 15.90 6.36
CA PHE A 236 -0.37 14.73 5.91
C PHE A 236 0.50 13.81 5.03
N ALA A 237 1.16 14.38 4.01
CA ALA A 237 2.04 13.63 3.13
C ALA A 237 3.20 12.98 3.88
N ALA A 238 3.74 13.65 4.91
CA ALA A 238 4.81 13.13 5.75
C ALA A 238 4.36 11.88 6.53
N GLY A 239 3.19 11.93 7.18
CA GLY A 239 2.62 10.81 7.91
C GLY A 239 2.29 9.62 6.99
N MET A 240 1.62 9.89 5.87
CA MET A 240 1.28 8.86 4.89
C MET A 240 2.53 8.21 4.30
N SER A 241 3.50 9.03 3.86
CA SER A 241 4.74 8.52 3.25
C SER A 241 5.57 7.70 4.22
N LEU A 242 5.55 8.01 5.52
CA LEU A 242 6.22 7.20 6.53
C LEU A 242 5.64 5.78 6.57
N MET A 243 4.32 5.67 6.67
CA MET A 243 3.64 4.38 6.85
C MET A 243 3.66 3.55 5.57
N ASP A 244 3.37 4.13 4.41
CA ASP A 244 3.44 3.42 3.13
C ASP A 244 4.87 2.96 2.81
N THR A 245 5.88 3.78 3.11
CA THR A 245 7.29 3.38 2.94
C THR A 245 7.66 2.26 3.91
N ALA A 246 7.20 2.33 5.16
CA ALA A 246 7.42 1.29 6.14
C ALA A 246 6.76 -0.03 5.72
N ASP A 247 5.53 0.02 5.20
CA ASP A 247 4.80 -1.14 4.67
C ASP A 247 5.55 -1.78 3.50
N GLY A 248 5.86 -1.00 2.46
CA GLY A 248 6.61 -1.50 1.30
C GLY A 248 8.00 -2.06 1.67
N ALA A 249 8.69 -1.46 2.62
CA ALA A 249 9.98 -1.94 3.11
C ALA A 249 9.84 -3.23 3.96
N PHE A 250 8.86 -3.26 4.87
CA PHE A 250 8.54 -4.44 5.67
C PHE A 250 8.20 -5.62 4.77
N MET A 251 7.33 -5.41 3.79
CA MET A 251 6.92 -6.45 2.86
C MET A 251 8.06 -6.91 1.97
N SER A 252 8.87 -5.98 1.45
CA SER A 252 10.08 -6.32 0.69
C SER A 252 11.04 -7.19 1.51
N HIS A 253 11.22 -6.88 2.79
CA HIS A 253 12.08 -7.65 3.69
C HIS A 253 11.47 -8.99 4.11
N ALA A 254 10.19 -9.01 4.47
CA ALA A 254 9.46 -10.19 4.92
C ALA A 254 9.38 -11.25 3.82
N TYR A 255 9.15 -10.81 2.58
CA TYR A 255 9.26 -11.70 1.42
C TYR A 255 10.72 -12.09 1.14
N GLY A 256 11.67 -11.15 1.16
CA GLY A 256 13.11 -11.41 0.95
C GLY A 256 13.70 -12.45 1.92
N TRP A 257 13.30 -12.41 3.18
CA TRP A 257 13.71 -13.37 4.22
C TRP A 257 13.20 -14.78 3.95
N ALA A 258 12.02 -14.94 3.33
CA ALA A 258 11.48 -16.25 3.00
C ALA A 258 12.33 -17.01 1.96
N PHE A 259 13.20 -16.33 1.20
CA PHE A 259 14.05 -16.93 0.17
C PHE A 259 15.27 -17.71 0.71
N SER A 260 15.54 -17.72 2.02
CA SER A 260 16.72 -18.39 2.59
C SER A 260 16.58 -19.92 2.77
N ASN A 261 15.39 -20.48 2.57
CA ASN A 261 15.15 -21.93 2.60
C ASN A 261 14.01 -22.26 1.60
N PRO A 262 14.24 -23.14 0.60
CA PRO A 262 13.27 -23.40 -0.48
C PRO A 262 11.89 -23.85 0.01
N ILE A 263 11.84 -24.63 1.09
CA ILE A 263 10.58 -25.12 1.67
C ILE A 263 9.87 -24.02 2.46
N ARG A 264 10.64 -23.24 3.25
CA ARG A 264 10.10 -22.07 3.98
C ARG A 264 9.50 -21.05 3.01
N LYS A 265 10.18 -20.83 1.88
CA LYS A 265 9.75 -19.96 0.79
C LYS A 265 8.38 -20.33 0.28
N VAL A 266 8.11 -21.61 0.03
CA VAL A 266 6.83 -22.07 -0.53
C VAL A 266 5.68 -21.86 0.47
N TYR A 267 5.82 -22.30 1.73
CA TYR A 267 4.77 -22.12 2.74
C TYR A 267 4.48 -20.66 3.04
N TYR A 268 5.53 -19.87 3.29
CA TYR A 268 5.39 -18.46 3.60
C TYR A 268 4.79 -17.70 2.42
N ASN A 269 5.29 -17.98 1.20
CA ASN A 269 4.71 -17.39 0.01
C ASN A 269 3.24 -17.76 -0.10
N ILE A 270 2.83 -19.03 -0.06
CA ILE A 270 1.42 -19.41 -0.18
C ILE A 270 0.54 -18.66 0.81
N THR A 271 0.91 -18.62 2.09
CA THR A 271 0.07 -18.01 3.13
C THR A 271 -0.10 -16.50 2.92
N VAL A 272 1.01 -15.75 2.82
CA VAL A 272 0.97 -14.28 2.71
C VAL A 272 0.42 -13.86 1.35
N THR A 273 0.74 -14.61 0.30
CA THR A 273 0.16 -14.48 -1.04
C THR A 273 -1.36 -14.60 -1.04
N SER A 274 -1.88 -15.66 -0.42
CA SER A 274 -3.31 -15.94 -0.42
C SER A 274 -4.05 -14.82 0.27
N LEU A 275 -3.47 -14.31 1.36
CA LEU A 275 -3.98 -13.15 2.05
C LEU A 275 -3.97 -11.89 1.17
N SER A 276 -2.83 -11.54 0.58
CA SER A 276 -2.70 -10.33 -0.27
C SER A 276 -3.67 -10.36 -1.46
N VAL A 277 -3.83 -11.53 -2.09
CA VAL A 277 -4.76 -11.75 -3.21
C VAL A 277 -6.21 -11.64 -2.74
N ALA A 278 -6.56 -12.29 -1.62
CA ALA A 278 -7.91 -12.22 -1.08
C ALA A 278 -8.31 -10.78 -0.74
N VAL A 279 -7.43 -10.05 -0.06
CA VAL A 279 -7.66 -8.64 0.28
C VAL A 279 -7.85 -7.82 -1.00
N ALA A 280 -6.93 -7.88 -1.97
CA ALA A 280 -7.08 -7.09 -3.19
C ALA A 280 -8.36 -7.40 -3.98
N LEU A 281 -8.73 -8.68 -4.10
CA LEU A 281 -9.95 -9.07 -4.81
C LEU A 281 -11.22 -8.61 -4.07
N ILE A 282 -11.24 -8.72 -2.74
CA ILE A 282 -12.38 -8.31 -1.91
C ILE A 282 -12.53 -6.79 -1.94
N ILE A 283 -11.45 -6.05 -1.65
CA ILE A 283 -11.46 -4.58 -1.61
C ILE A 283 -11.79 -4.02 -2.99
N GLY A 284 -11.14 -4.50 -4.05
CA GLY A 284 -11.42 -4.03 -5.40
C GLY A 284 -12.84 -4.33 -5.88
N MET A 285 -13.42 -5.46 -5.45
CA MET A 285 -14.82 -5.77 -5.72
C MET A 285 -15.76 -4.81 -4.95
N ILE A 286 -15.49 -4.55 -3.67
CA ILE A 286 -16.28 -3.62 -2.85
C ILE A 286 -16.29 -2.22 -3.47
N GLU A 287 -15.12 -1.69 -3.85
CA GLU A 287 -15.01 -0.36 -4.48
C GLU A 287 -15.81 -0.26 -5.78
N LEU A 288 -15.69 -1.25 -6.67
CA LEU A 288 -16.46 -1.24 -7.93
C LEU A 288 -17.96 -1.39 -7.70
N LEU A 289 -18.38 -2.16 -6.70
CA LEU A 289 -19.78 -2.27 -6.31
C LEU A 289 -20.32 -0.95 -5.75
N GLN A 290 -19.57 -0.26 -4.90
CA GLN A 290 -19.96 1.08 -4.39
C GLN A 290 -20.08 2.10 -5.52
N VAL A 291 -19.13 2.13 -6.46
CA VAL A 291 -19.23 3.00 -7.65
C VAL A 291 -20.46 2.66 -8.49
N THR A 292 -20.75 1.36 -8.68
CA THR A 292 -21.93 0.90 -9.43
C THR A 292 -23.21 1.31 -8.72
N ALA A 293 -23.27 1.14 -7.40
CA ALA A 293 -24.40 1.53 -6.56
C ALA A 293 -24.72 3.02 -6.72
N ALA A 294 -23.69 3.86 -6.59
CA ALA A 294 -23.82 5.30 -6.72
C ALA A 294 -24.21 5.74 -8.14
N LYS A 295 -23.60 5.13 -9.18
CA LYS A 295 -23.86 5.50 -10.58
C LYS A 295 -25.27 5.12 -11.05
N PHE A 296 -25.77 3.96 -10.62
CA PHE A 296 -27.11 3.48 -11.00
C PHE A 296 -28.19 3.83 -9.97
N SER A 297 -27.84 4.57 -8.90
CA SER A 297 -28.76 4.92 -7.80
C SER A 297 -29.46 3.67 -7.24
N LEU A 298 -28.67 2.63 -6.96
CA LEU A 298 -29.19 1.37 -6.44
C LEU A 298 -29.38 1.48 -4.93
N TYR A 299 -30.59 1.20 -4.46
CA TYR A 299 -30.96 1.26 -3.05
C TYR A 299 -31.38 -0.13 -2.54
N GLY A 300 -31.11 -0.42 -1.27
CA GLY A 300 -31.48 -1.67 -0.62
C GLY A 300 -30.54 -2.04 0.52
N GLY A 301 -30.90 -3.04 1.32
CA GLY A 301 -30.10 -3.44 2.50
C GLY A 301 -28.66 -3.85 2.16
N PHE A 302 -28.45 -4.49 1.01
CA PHE A 302 -27.12 -4.86 0.52
C PHE A 302 -26.26 -3.64 0.15
N TRP A 303 -26.81 -2.69 -0.60
CA TRP A 303 -26.09 -1.47 -1.01
C TRP A 303 -25.80 -0.55 0.18
N ALA A 304 -26.76 -0.41 1.09
CA ALA A 304 -26.56 0.33 2.34
C ALA A 304 -25.49 -0.32 3.24
N PHE A 305 -25.38 -1.65 3.25
CA PHE A 305 -24.29 -2.33 3.95
C PHE A 305 -22.93 -2.00 3.33
N LEU A 306 -22.82 -2.05 2.00
CA LEU A 306 -21.59 -1.71 1.29
C LEU A 306 -21.17 -0.25 1.48
N ASP A 307 -22.09 0.70 1.42
CA ASP A 307 -21.80 2.13 1.61
C ASP A 307 -21.35 2.46 3.04
N ASN A 308 -21.78 1.68 4.03
CA ASN A 308 -21.37 1.84 5.43
C ASN A 308 -19.99 1.22 5.74
N LEU A 309 -19.35 0.53 4.79
CA LEU A 309 -18.02 -0.02 4.99
C LEU A 309 -16.97 1.09 4.99
N ASN A 310 -16.33 1.31 6.15
CA ASN A 310 -15.22 2.26 6.29
C ASN A 310 -13.89 1.59 5.92
N PHE A 311 -13.24 2.03 4.85
CA PHE A 311 -11.98 1.47 4.36
C PHE A 311 -10.82 1.57 5.37
N GLY A 312 -10.79 2.60 6.21
CA GLY A 312 -9.79 2.70 7.27
C GLY A 312 -9.97 1.63 8.35
N ASN A 313 -11.22 1.31 8.73
CA ASN A 313 -11.48 0.21 9.67
C ASN A 313 -11.13 -1.15 9.06
N ILE A 314 -11.48 -1.36 7.79
CA ILE A 314 -11.10 -2.58 7.07
C ILE A 314 -9.58 -2.68 6.98
N GLY A 315 -8.91 -1.56 6.73
CA GLY A 315 -7.47 -1.39 6.73
C GLY A 315 -6.78 -1.89 8.00
N TYR A 316 -7.23 -1.44 9.17
CA TYR A 316 -6.71 -1.93 10.45
C TYR A 316 -6.92 -3.44 10.64
N VAL A 317 -8.07 -3.97 10.20
CA VAL A 317 -8.33 -5.42 10.22
C VAL A 317 -7.36 -6.15 9.30
N VAL A 318 -7.10 -5.63 8.09
CA VAL A 318 -6.15 -6.20 7.12
C VAL A 318 -4.75 -6.25 7.71
N VAL A 319 -4.23 -5.14 8.25
CA VAL A 319 -2.91 -5.12 8.90
C VAL A 319 -2.84 -6.09 10.07
N GLY A 320 -3.85 -6.09 10.95
CA GLY A 320 -3.93 -7.03 12.05
C GLY A 320 -3.87 -8.49 11.56
N LEU A 321 -4.56 -8.79 10.47
CA LEU A 321 -4.57 -10.12 9.88
C LEU A 321 -3.23 -10.49 9.24
N PHE A 322 -2.53 -9.55 8.59
CA PHE A 322 -1.16 -9.75 8.11
C PHE A 322 -0.18 -10.02 9.27
N VAL A 323 -0.24 -9.22 10.33
CA VAL A 323 0.64 -9.37 11.51
C VAL A 323 0.39 -10.71 12.21
N VAL A 324 -0.88 -11.07 12.43
CA VAL A 324 -1.25 -12.35 13.07
C VAL A 324 -0.83 -13.52 12.19
N THR A 325 -1.09 -13.45 10.89
CA THR A 325 -0.72 -14.50 9.92
C THR A 325 0.79 -14.67 9.85
N TRP A 326 1.54 -13.56 9.85
CA TRP A 326 2.99 -13.55 9.90
C TRP A 326 3.53 -14.18 11.19
N ALA A 327 3.03 -13.72 12.34
CA ALA A 327 3.41 -14.23 13.65
C ALA A 327 3.10 -15.73 13.79
N PHE A 328 1.93 -16.16 13.30
CA PHE A 328 1.53 -17.56 13.29
C PHE A 328 2.43 -18.41 12.38
N SER A 329 2.81 -17.90 11.20
CA SER A 329 3.75 -18.57 10.30
C SER A 329 5.12 -18.76 10.95
N VAL A 330 5.64 -17.72 11.62
CA VAL A 330 6.90 -17.78 12.38
C VAL A 330 6.80 -18.73 13.58
N LEU A 331 5.67 -18.71 14.29
CA LEU A 331 5.43 -19.56 15.46
C LEU A 331 5.30 -21.04 15.06
N LEU A 332 4.53 -21.35 14.01
CA LEU A 332 4.42 -22.70 13.45
C LEU A 332 5.79 -23.23 13.03
N TRP A 333 6.63 -22.38 12.44
CA TRP A 333 8.00 -22.77 12.08
C TRP A 333 8.83 -23.16 13.30
N LYS A 334 8.85 -22.32 14.36
CA LYS A 334 9.60 -22.60 15.59
C LYS A 334 9.07 -23.81 16.36
N THR A 335 7.75 -23.98 16.41
CA THR A 335 7.10 -25.00 17.25
C THR A 335 7.04 -26.38 16.58
N ARG A 336 6.84 -26.45 15.25
CA ARG A 336 6.74 -27.74 14.55
C ARG A 336 8.07 -28.38 14.17
N ARG A 337 9.22 -27.81 14.56
CA ARG A 337 10.57 -28.32 14.26
C ARG A 337 10.66 -28.89 12.83
N ILE A 338 10.15 -28.12 11.86
CA ILE A 338 10.08 -28.54 10.45
C ILE A 338 11.49 -28.82 9.91
N GLU A 339 12.51 -28.16 10.47
CA GLU A 339 13.94 -28.44 10.24
C GLU A 339 14.32 -29.89 10.56
N ASP A 340 13.83 -30.47 11.68
CA ASP A 340 14.20 -31.82 12.11
C ASP A 340 13.45 -32.90 11.32
N ARG A 341 12.17 -32.67 11.00
CA ARG A 341 11.37 -33.62 10.21
C ARG A 341 11.83 -33.78 8.77
N TRP A 342 12.43 -32.75 8.18
CA TRP A 342 12.86 -32.77 6.78
C TRP A 342 14.37 -32.93 6.59
N ARG A 343 15.23 -32.59 7.55
CA ARG A 343 16.61 -33.12 7.56
C ARG A 343 16.63 -34.64 7.46
N ALA A 344 15.73 -35.30 8.19
CA ALA A 344 15.54 -36.74 8.12
C ALA A 344 14.99 -37.26 6.77
N MET A 345 14.37 -36.43 5.94
CA MET A 345 13.94 -36.81 4.58
C MET A 345 15.01 -36.52 3.52
N VAL A 346 15.89 -35.55 3.75
CA VAL A 346 17.02 -35.19 2.85
C VAL A 346 18.23 -36.12 3.06
N GLU A 347 18.41 -36.70 4.24
CA GLU A 347 19.47 -37.69 4.51
C GLU A 347 19.11 -39.12 4.09
N ASN A 348 17.83 -39.41 3.80
CA ASN A 348 17.32 -40.76 3.50
C ASN A 348 16.83 -40.93 2.04
N GLY A 349 17.10 -39.99 1.15
CA GLY A 349 16.85 -40.08 -0.30
C GLY A 349 18.05 -39.61 -1.07
#